data_AF-A0A072NB62-F1
#
_entry.id   AF-A0A072NB62-F1
#
_cell.length_a   1.000
_cell.length_b   1.000
_cell.length_c   1.000
_cell.angle_alpha   90.00
_cell.angle_beta   90.00
_cell.angle_gamma   90.00
#
_symmetry.space_group_name_H-M   'P 1'
#
loop_
_entity.id
_entity.type
_entity.pdbx_description
1 polymer ?
#
loop_
_entity_poly.entity_id
_entity_poly.type
_entity_poly.pdbx_seq_one_letter_code
_entity_poly.pdbx_strand_id
1 'polypeptide(L)'
;MTTLLTPRQDLALRGLAAAALALFGVCVALVFFLLRAWVGMPEDTRAIGIPALPLARLLPHLVLEGTLGLLAGLLGAALLGFRAWAAGLPHRDGRAARRAFVAATQGFRWALGLGVLGFVGLRLWATGQPQPAMQLLPAGLYAFLTLVLVTGLTGPLLGLLWLGFGRLSRWARRVGPWQRQPGPSGALHRALRDANSPLKYAAALLLGLGLWMSPATLMEVTTSAYHITDFDEVLAGQLQPILSVVVGLLVILGLTLLLWRSLMRQVCYVLDPQRSAVAELLGRVETPPVERGRVSPAEALRSALRPPY
;
A
#
# COMPACT_ATOMS: atom_id res chain seq x y z
N MET A 1 2.00 -22.94 -23.02
CA MET A 1 1.20 -21.87 -22.36
C MET A 1 2.17 -20.92 -21.68
N THR A 2 2.33 -19.69 -22.18
CA THR A 2 3.21 -18.70 -21.55
C THR A 2 2.42 -17.96 -20.47
N THR A 3 2.68 -18.31 -19.20
CA THR A 3 2.11 -17.59 -18.07
C THR A 3 2.68 -16.17 -18.05
N LEU A 4 1.81 -15.16 -17.92
CA LEU A 4 2.24 -13.76 -17.85
C LEU A 4 3.14 -13.49 -16.64
N LEU A 5 2.92 -14.27 -15.56
CA LEU A 5 3.76 -14.26 -14.37
C LEU A 5 4.89 -15.27 -14.50
N THR A 6 6.12 -14.83 -14.26
CA THR A 6 7.25 -15.74 -14.01
C THR A 6 7.08 -16.42 -12.64
N PRO A 7 7.65 -17.62 -12.42
CA PRO A 7 7.55 -18.32 -11.14
C PRO A 7 8.02 -17.47 -9.95
N ARG A 8 9.07 -16.65 -10.15
CA ARG A 8 9.60 -15.74 -9.12
C ARG A 8 8.62 -14.62 -8.77
N GLN A 9 7.95 -14.04 -9.77
CA GLN A 9 6.93 -13.01 -9.55
C GLN A 9 5.68 -13.58 -8.87
N ASP A 10 5.29 -14.79 -9.26
CA ASP A 10 4.17 -15.49 -8.63
C ASP A 10 4.44 -15.73 -7.14
N LEU A 11 5.65 -16.22 -6.82
CA LEU A 11 6.11 -16.44 -5.44
C LEU A 11 6.20 -15.14 -4.65
N ALA A 12 6.72 -14.06 -5.24
CA ALA A 12 6.78 -12.75 -4.60
C ALA A 12 5.38 -12.21 -4.26
N LEU A 13 4.40 -12.37 -5.15
CA LEU A 13 3.00 -12.00 -4.86
C LEU A 13 2.40 -12.82 -3.72
N ARG A 14 2.68 -14.14 -3.63
CA ARG A 14 2.24 -14.96 -2.49
C ARG A 14 2.89 -14.52 -1.20
N GLY A 15 4.20 -14.30 -1.22
CA GLY A 15 4.97 -13.88 -0.05
C GLY A 15 4.44 -12.56 0.51
N LEU A 16 4.24 -11.56 -0.35
CA LEU A 16 3.68 -10.27 0.06
C LEU A 16 2.23 -10.39 0.54
N ALA A 17 1.41 -11.23 -0.10
CA ALA A 17 0.03 -11.45 0.32
C ALA A 17 -0.04 -12.14 1.69
N ALA A 18 0.77 -13.17 1.90
CA ALA A 18 0.88 -13.88 3.18
C ALA A 18 1.37 -12.94 4.28
N ALA A 19 2.38 -12.12 4.01
CA ALA A 19 2.88 -11.13 4.96
C ALA A 19 1.81 -10.08 5.32
N ALA A 20 1.07 -9.57 4.33
CA ALA A 20 -0.03 -8.64 4.58
C ALA A 20 -1.16 -9.27 5.42
N LEU A 21 -1.50 -10.54 5.15
CA LEU A 21 -2.50 -11.27 5.93
C LEU A 21 -2.01 -11.63 7.33
N ALA A 22 -0.70 -11.88 7.51
CA ALA A 22 -0.11 -12.06 8.83
C ALA A 22 -0.22 -10.79 9.66
N LEU A 23 0.08 -9.61 9.09
CA LEU A 23 -0.13 -8.32 9.76
C LEU A 23 -1.60 -8.09 10.10
N PHE A 24 -2.53 -8.46 9.22
CA PHE A 24 -3.96 -8.43 9.54
C PHE A 24 -4.30 -9.31 10.76
N GLY A 25 -3.78 -10.53 10.80
CA GLY A 25 -3.96 -11.44 11.94
C GLY A 25 -3.40 -10.86 13.24
N VAL A 26 -2.24 -10.20 13.19
CA VAL A 26 -1.66 -9.49 14.35
C VAL A 26 -2.59 -8.37 14.81
N CYS A 27 -3.12 -7.53 13.92
CA CYS A 27 -4.08 -6.49 14.31
C CYS A 27 -5.36 -7.07 14.95
N VAL A 28 -5.88 -8.17 14.41
CA VAL A 28 -7.05 -8.85 15.00
C VAL A 28 -6.74 -9.36 16.40
N ALA A 29 -5.54 -9.92 16.61
CA ALA A 29 -5.10 -10.37 17.93
C ALA A 29 -4.96 -9.20 18.92
N LEU A 30 -4.37 -8.07 18.50
CA LEU A 30 -4.24 -6.87 19.34
C LEU A 30 -5.61 -6.35 19.78
N VAL A 31 -6.54 -6.21 18.84
CA VAL A 31 -7.93 -5.78 19.14
C VAL A 31 -8.61 -6.77 20.08
N PHE A 32 -8.42 -8.07 19.86
CA PHE A 32 -8.99 -9.10 20.74
C PHE A 32 -8.47 -8.99 22.17
N PHE A 33 -7.16 -8.87 22.37
CA PHE A 33 -6.56 -8.71 23.71
C PHE A 33 -7.01 -7.42 24.38
N LEU A 34 -7.09 -6.33 23.62
CA LEU A 34 -7.55 -5.04 24.12
C LEU A 34 -9.03 -5.09 24.57
N LEU A 35 -9.90 -5.69 23.77
CA LEU A 35 -11.32 -5.88 24.11
C LEU A 35 -11.49 -6.82 25.31
N ARG A 36 -10.70 -7.89 25.39
CA ARG A 36 -10.71 -8.81 26.53
C ARG A 36 -10.32 -8.09 27.83
N ALA A 37 -9.25 -7.29 27.79
CA ALA A 37 -8.81 -6.50 28.93
C ALA A 37 -9.86 -5.45 29.33
N TRP A 38 -10.49 -4.79 28.36
CA TRP A 38 -11.57 -3.85 28.61
C TRP A 38 -12.79 -4.48 29.30
N VAL A 39 -13.17 -5.70 28.90
CA VAL A 39 -14.30 -6.42 29.51
C VAL A 39 -13.98 -6.85 30.95
N GLY A 40 -12.72 -7.17 31.27
CA GLY A 40 -12.26 -7.51 32.63
C GLY A 40 -12.07 -6.30 33.55
N MET A 41 -11.79 -5.12 32.99
CA MET A 41 -11.50 -3.89 33.72
C MET A 41 -12.49 -3.52 34.85
N PRO A 42 -13.83 -3.72 34.74
CA PRO A 42 -14.75 -3.40 35.83
C PRO A 42 -14.52 -4.21 37.11
N GLU A 43 -14.00 -5.44 37.01
CA GLU A 43 -13.66 -6.26 38.17
C GLU A 43 -12.36 -5.78 38.82
N ASP A 44 -11.35 -5.49 38.01
CA ASP A 44 -10.05 -4.98 38.47
C ASP A 44 -10.16 -3.60 39.13
N THR A 45 -10.92 -2.69 38.51
CA THR A 45 -11.14 -1.34 39.03
C THR A 45 -11.94 -1.34 40.34
N ARG A 46 -12.87 -2.30 40.52
CA ARG A 46 -13.56 -2.53 41.81
C ARG A 46 -12.62 -3.07 42.88
N ALA A 47 -11.72 -4.00 42.53
CA ALA A 47 -10.75 -4.56 43.46
C ALA A 47 -9.77 -3.50 43.99
N ILE A 48 -9.45 -2.49 43.17
CA ILE A 48 -8.47 -1.44 43.48
C ILE A 48 -9.14 -0.15 43.97
N GLY A 49 -10.48 -0.06 43.94
CA GLY A 49 -11.25 1.08 44.45
C GLY A 49 -11.19 2.33 43.55
N ILE A 50 -10.95 2.16 42.26
CA ILE A 50 -10.82 3.25 41.27
C ILE A 50 -12.07 3.27 40.38
N PRO A 51 -12.59 4.43 39.95
CA PRO A 51 -13.68 4.48 38.97
C PRO A 51 -13.26 3.85 37.64
N ALA A 52 -14.23 3.19 36.99
CA ALA A 52 -14.02 2.61 35.66
C ALA A 52 -13.50 3.66 34.67
N LEU A 53 -12.48 3.29 33.90
CA LEU A 53 -11.90 4.18 32.88
C LEU A 53 -12.94 4.50 31.79
N PRO A 54 -12.93 5.72 31.24
CA PRO A 54 -13.88 6.11 30.22
C PRO A 54 -13.56 5.46 28.87
N LEU A 55 -14.61 5.16 28.09
CA LEU A 55 -14.51 4.62 26.71
C LEU A 55 -13.57 5.45 25.80
N ALA A 56 -13.40 6.73 26.13
CA ALA A 56 -12.47 7.65 25.50
C ALA A 56 -11.00 7.17 25.47
N ARG A 57 -10.58 6.31 26.41
CA ARG A 57 -9.23 5.71 26.41
C ARG A 57 -9.09 4.53 25.46
N LEU A 58 -10.16 3.74 25.27
CA LEU A 58 -10.16 2.56 24.41
C LEU A 58 -10.31 2.92 22.92
N LEU A 59 -11.20 3.87 22.63
CA LEU A 59 -11.61 4.20 21.26
C LEU A 59 -10.44 4.54 20.30
N PRO A 60 -9.42 5.32 20.70
CA PRO A 60 -8.31 5.66 19.81
C PRO A 60 -7.50 4.43 19.37
N HIS A 61 -7.31 3.47 20.27
CA HIS A 61 -6.56 2.23 20.01
C HIS A 61 -7.34 1.31 19.06
N LEU A 62 -8.64 1.12 19.32
CA LEU A 62 -9.51 0.35 18.41
C LEU A 62 -9.57 0.94 17.00
N VAL A 63 -9.66 2.28 16.89
CA VAL A 63 -9.67 2.96 15.59
C VAL A 63 -8.34 2.77 14.87
N LEU A 64 -7.21 2.93 15.58
CA LEU A 64 -5.88 2.75 14.99
C LEU A 64 -5.65 1.31 14.54
N GLU A 65 -5.79 0.34 15.43
CA GLU A 65 -5.57 -1.08 15.16
C GLU A 65 -6.53 -1.62 14.10
N GLY A 66 -7.81 -1.23 14.20
CA GLY A 66 -8.82 -1.57 13.20
C GLY A 66 -8.49 -1.00 11.83
N THR A 67 -7.99 0.23 11.75
CA THR A 67 -7.55 0.84 10.50
C THR A 67 -6.34 0.12 9.92
N LEU A 68 -5.31 -0.15 10.73
CA LEU A 68 -4.11 -0.87 10.31
C LEU A 68 -4.45 -2.29 9.81
N GLY A 69 -5.32 -2.99 10.54
CA GLY A 69 -5.83 -4.30 10.14
C GLY A 69 -6.57 -4.21 8.82
N LEU A 70 -7.51 -3.28 8.68
CA LEU A 70 -8.27 -3.10 7.44
C LEU A 70 -7.36 -2.83 6.24
N LEU A 71 -6.34 -1.97 6.40
CA LEU A 71 -5.34 -1.70 5.36
C LEU A 71 -4.55 -2.96 4.99
N ALA A 72 -4.10 -3.74 5.97
CA ALA A 72 -3.38 -4.99 5.77
C ALA A 72 -4.22 -6.04 5.01
N GLY A 73 -5.46 -6.24 5.45
CA GLY A 73 -6.39 -7.17 4.83
C GLY A 73 -6.75 -6.78 3.38
N LEU A 74 -7.00 -5.49 3.14
CA LEU A 74 -7.29 -4.97 1.80
C LEU A 74 -6.07 -5.07 0.87
N LEU A 75 -4.85 -4.86 1.39
CA LEU A 75 -3.62 -5.05 0.63
C LEU A 75 -3.44 -6.53 0.24
N GLY A 76 -3.64 -7.46 1.18
CA GLY A 76 -3.62 -8.90 0.92
C GLY A 76 -4.65 -9.32 -0.13
N ALA A 77 -5.89 -8.84 -0.01
CA ALA A 77 -6.96 -9.09 -0.98
C ALA A 77 -6.63 -8.50 -2.37
N ALA A 78 -6.02 -7.32 -2.44
CA ALA A 78 -5.58 -6.71 -3.69
C ALA A 78 -4.47 -7.53 -4.36
N LEU A 79 -3.50 -8.02 -3.59
CA LEU A 79 -2.40 -8.86 -4.10
C LEU A 79 -2.93 -10.20 -4.65
N LEU A 80 -3.80 -10.88 -3.91
CA LEU A 80 -4.44 -12.13 -4.34
C LEU A 80 -5.36 -11.91 -5.56
N GLY A 81 -6.14 -10.83 -5.56
CA GLY A 81 -6.99 -10.45 -6.68
C GLY A 81 -6.18 -10.13 -7.94
N PHE A 82 -5.07 -9.39 -7.80
CA PHE A 82 -4.16 -9.10 -8.92
C PHE A 82 -3.52 -10.37 -9.45
N ARG A 83 -3.02 -11.24 -8.58
CA ARG A 83 -2.43 -12.54 -8.92
C ARG A 83 -3.41 -13.40 -9.72
N ALA A 84 -4.62 -13.60 -9.19
CA ALA A 84 -5.66 -14.40 -9.85
C ALA A 84 -6.07 -13.79 -11.20
N TRP A 85 -6.11 -12.47 -11.30
CA TRP A 85 -6.40 -11.77 -12.54
C TRP A 85 -5.27 -11.91 -13.57
N ALA A 86 -4.01 -11.71 -13.16
CA ALA A 86 -2.83 -11.83 -14.00
C ALA A 86 -2.60 -13.26 -14.52
N ALA A 87 -2.94 -14.28 -13.73
CA ALA A 87 -2.88 -15.68 -14.18
C ALA A 87 -3.92 -16.00 -15.29
N GLY A 88 -5.04 -15.27 -15.34
CA GLY A 88 -6.07 -15.43 -16.38
C GLY A 88 -5.81 -14.65 -17.68
N LEU A 89 -4.91 -13.67 -17.63
CA LEU A 89 -4.46 -12.86 -18.77
C LEU A 89 -3.45 -13.69 -19.59
N PRO A 90 -3.87 -14.39 -20.69
CA PRO A 90 -4.35 -13.75 -21.92
C PRO A 90 -5.64 -14.33 -22.54
N HIS A 91 -6.30 -15.33 -21.94
CA HIS A 91 -7.38 -16.10 -22.60
C HIS A 91 -8.77 -15.93 -21.97
N ARG A 92 -8.85 -15.49 -20.72
CA ARG A 92 -10.11 -15.17 -20.05
C ARG A 92 -9.99 -13.82 -19.35
N ASP A 93 -10.95 -12.94 -19.62
CA ASP A 93 -11.15 -11.80 -18.74
C ASP A 93 -11.66 -12.34 -17.39
N GLY A 94 -10.75 -12.52 -16.43
CA GLY A 94 -11.05 -12.89 -15.04
C GLY A 94 -11.82 -11.77 -14.34
N ARG A 95 -13.06 -11.49 -14.79
CA ARG A 95 -13.88 -10.34 -14.38
C ARG A 95 -14.09 -10.29 -12.88
N ALA A 96 -14.22 -11.45 -12.23
CA ALA A 96 -14.35 -11.55 -10.78
C ALA A 96 -13.03 -11.14 -10.09
N ALA A 97 -11.90 -11.71 -10.50
CA ALA A 97 -10.58 -11.37 -9.96
C ALA A 97 -10.19 -9.90 -10.19
N ARG A 98 -10.48 -9.35 -11.38
CA ARG A 98 -10.31 -7.91 -11.63
C ARG A 98 -11.20 -7.07 -10.73
N ARG A 99 -12.48 -7.43 -10.58
CA ARG A 99 -13.40 -6.69 -9.71
C ARG A 99 -12.92 -6.73 -8.26
N ALA A 100 -12.45 -7.87 -7.77
CA ALA A 100 -11.85 -8.00 -6.45
C ALA A 100 -10.61 -7.10 -6.30
N PHE A 101 -9.70 -7.10 -7.28
CA PHE A 101 -8.54 -6.19 -7.27
C PHE A 101 -8.93 -4.70 -7.26
N VAL A 102 -9.89 -4.31 -8.10
CA VAL A 102 -10.38 -2.93 -8.18
C VAL A 102 -11.09 -2.52 -6.88
N ALA A 103 -11.92 -3.40 -6.33
CA ALA A 103 -12.63 -3.17 -5.08
C ALA A 103 -11.65 -3.06 -3.91
N ALA A 104 -10.67 -3.96 -3.81
CA ALA A 104 -9.65 -3.93 -2.76
C ALA A 104 -8.78 -2.67 -2.85
N THR A 105 -8.34 -2.26 -4.03
CA THR A 105 -7.55 -1.01 -4.20
C THR A 105 -8.37 0.25 -3.94
N GLN A 106 -9.67 0.27 -4.25
CA GLN A 106 -10.56 1.37 -3.86
C GLN A 106 -10.85 1.37 -2.36
N GLY A 107 -11.10 0.21 -1.77
CA GLY A 107 -11.28 0.04 -0.33
C GLY A 107 -10.04 0.54 0.40
N PHE A 108 -8.84 0.15 -0.04
CA PHE A 108 -7.58 0.59 0.55
C PHE A 108 -7.47 2.11 0.53
N ARG A 109 -7.82 2.73 -0.61
CA ARG A 109 -7.83 4.19 -0.75
C ARG A 109 -8.77 4.86 0.27
N TRP A 110 -9.99 4.36 0.40
CA TRP A 110 -10.97 4.91 1.35
C TRP A 110 -10.57 4.68 2.80
N ALA A 111 -10.11 3.47 3.15
CA ALA A 111 -9.61 3.14 4.48
C ALA A 111 -8.42 4.03 4.87
N LEU A 112 -7.51 4.31 3.94
CA LEU A 112 -6.39 5.22 4.15
C LEU A 112 -6.88 6.65 4.43
N GLY A 113 -7.82 7.16 3.63
CA GLY A 113 -8.38 8.50 3.82
C GLY A 113 -9.15 8.65 5.12
N LEU A 114 -10.05 7.70 5.41
CA LEU A 114 -10.83 7.67 6.65
C LEU A 114 -9.95 7.47 7.87
N GLY A 115 -8.92 6.62 7.77
CA GLY A 115 -7.95 6.40 8.83
C GLY A 115 -7.17 7.65 9.21
N VAL A 116 -6.71 8.42 8.21
CA VAL A 116 -6.02 9.70 8.48
C VAL A 116 -6.98 10.72 9.07
N LEU A 117 -8.20 10.84 8.55
CA LEU A 117 -9.21 11.75 9.11
C LEU A 117 -9.56 11.37 10.55
N GLY A 118 -9.72 10.07 10.83
CA GLY A 118 -9.96 9.55 12.17
C GLY A 118 -8.81 9.86 13.12
N PHE A 119 -7.56 9.65 12.68
CA PHE A 119 -6.38 9.97 13.48
C PHE A 119 -6.26 11.48 13.77
N VAL A 120 -6.47 12.34 12.78
CA VAL A 120 -6.45 13.80 12.96
C VAL A 120 -7.58 14.23 13.89
N GLY A 121 -8.80 13.73 13.70
CA GLY A 121 -9.94 14.01 14.58
C GLY A 121 -9.70 13.59 16.02
N LEU A 122 -9.13 12.39 16.23
CA LEU A 122 -8.77 11.88 17.55
C LEU A 122 -7.64 12.70 18.19
N ARG A 123 -6.62 13.11 17.42
CA ARG A 123 -5.53 13.96 17.93
C ARG A 123 -6.03 15.35 18.31
N LEU A 124 -6.91 15.97 17.51
CA LEU A 124 -7.55 17.24 17.86
C LEU A 124 -8.40 17.11 19.13
N TRP A 125 -9.15 16.02 19.27
CA TRP A 125 -9.90 15.75 20.50
C TRP A 125 -8.98 15.53 21.72
N ALA A 126 -7.87 14.82 21.53
CA ALA A 126 -6.89 14.54 22.58
C ALA A 126 -6.00 15.74 22.96
N THR A 127 -5.85 16.76 22.10
CA THR A 127 -5.14 18.01 22.48
C THR A 127 -5.81 18.76 23.63
N GLY A 128 -7.08 18.47 23.92
CA GLY A 128 -7.78 18.93 25.12
C GLY A 128 -7.45 18.16 26.40
N GLN A 129 -6.61 17.11 26.35
CA GLN A 129 -6.21 16.32 27.51
C GLN A 129 -4.69 16.35 27.71
N PRO A 130 -4.20 16.77 28.90
CA PRO A 130 -2.77 16.80 29.18
C PRO A 130 -2.22 15.36 29.26
N GLN A 131 -1.43 14.95 28.28
CA GLN A 131 -0.68 13.69 28.37
C GLN A 131 0.58 13.89 29.25
N PRO A 132 0.73 13.15 30.36
CA PRO A 132 1.85 13.33 31.28
C PRO A 132 3.20 12.80 30.73
N ALA A 133 3.20 11.98 29.68
CA ALA A 133 4.40 11.25 29.23
C ALA A 133 5.32 12.02 28.25
N MET A 134 4.92 13.18 27.72
CA MET A 134 5.73 13.96 26.74
C MET A 134 6.13 15.36 27.23
N GLN A 135 6.43 15.51 28.52
CA GLN A 135 6.82 16.77 29.14
C GLN A 135 8.26 17.24 28.80
N LEU A 136 8.88 16.77 27.72
CA LEU A 136 10.21 17.25 27.30
C LEU A 136 10.15 18.49 26.38
N LEU A 137 8.99 18.81 25.80
CA LEU A 137 8.78 20.03 25.03
C LEU A 137 7.55 20.81 25.54
N PRO A 138 7.55 22.15 25.47
CA PRO A 138 6.35 22.94 25.72
C PRO A 138 5.17 22.43 24.87
N ALA A 139 4.00 22.26 25.48
CA ALA A 139 2.82 21.65 24.83
C ALA A 139 2.48 22.27 23.46
N GLY A 140 2.62 23.60 23.33
CA GLY A 140 2.42 24.32 22.07
C GLY A 140 3.46 23.98 20.99
N LEU A 141 4.72 23.77 21.38
CA LEU A 141 5.81 23.39 20.45
C LEU A 141 5.68 21.93 20.02
N TYR A 142 5.30 21.03 20.93
CA TYR A 142 5.00 19.63 20.60
C TYR A 142 3.80 19.51 19.66
N ALA A 143 2.71 20.24 19.93
CA ALA A 143 1.54 20.27 19.07
C ALA A 143 1.87 20.82 17.68
N PHE A 144 2.66 21.91 17.61
CA PHE A 144 3.13 22.49 16.36
C PHE A 144 4.01 21.51 15.57
N LEU A 145 5.04 20.92 16.20
CA LEU A 145 5.93 19.95 15.55
C LEU A 145 5.16 18.72 15.08
N THR A 146 4.25 18.19 15.89
CA THR A 146 3.41 17.04 15.51
C THR A 146 2.49 17.39 14.35
N LEU A 147 1.86 18.57 14.36
CA LEU A 147 1.00 19.03 13.28
C LEU A 147 1.81 19.21 11.99
N VAL A 148 2.98 19.84 12.06
CA VAL A 148 3.87 20.06 10.90
C VAL A 148 4.42 18.75 10.36
N LEU A 149 4.80 17.79 11.23
CA LEU A 149 5.27 16.48 10.79
C LEU A 149 4.14 15.65 10.17
N VAL A 150 2.94 15.67 10.77
CA VAL A 150 1.77 14.94 10.25
C VAL A 150 1.28 15.57 8.94
N THR A 151 1.15 16.89 8.86
CA THR A 151 0.68 17.54 7.62
C THR A 151 1.76 17.57 6.54
N GLY A 152 3.03 17.78 6.90
CA GLY A 152 4.17 17.85 5.99
C GLY A 152 4.64 16.49 5.47
N LEU A 153 4.53 15.41 6.25
CA LEU A 153 4.97 14.06 5.85
C LEU A 153 3.79 13.18 5.42
N THR A 154 2.73 13.14 6.22
CA THR A 154 1.57 12.26 5.97
C THR A 154 0.68 12.81 4.84
N GLY A 155 0.55 14.14 4.72
CA GLY A 155 -0.25 14.79 3.68
C GLY A 155 0.20 14.45 2.25
N PRO A 156 1.48 14.69 1.88
CA PRO A 156 2.00 14.34 0.56
C PRO A 156 1.94 12.85 0.27
N LEU A 157 2.26 12.00 1.26
CA LEU A 157 2.20 10.55 1.11
C LEU A 157 0.76 10.07 0.87
N LEU A 158 -0.21 10.59 1.64
CA LEU A 158 -1.63 10.33 1.45
C LEU A 158 -2.08 10.77 0.06
N GLY A 159 -1.69 11.96 -0.39
CA GLY A 159 -2.01 12.47 -1.73
C GLY A 159 -1.46 11.57 -2.83
N LEU A 160 -0.20 11.13 -2.72
CA LEU A 160 0.43 10.21 -3.67
C LEU A 160 -0.26 8.85 -3.71
N LEU A 161 -0.56 8.27 -2.55
CA LEU A 161 -1.27 6.98 -2.47
C LEU A 161 -2.70 7.12 -3.00
N TRP A 162 -3.41 8.18 -2.63
CA TRP A 162 -4.77 8.45 -3.09
C TRP A 162 -4.86 8.57 -4.60
N LEU A 163 -3.96 9.37 -5.20
CA LEU A 163 -3.85 9.54 -6.64
C LEU A 163 -3.39 8.25 -7.32
N GLY A 164 -2.39 7.58 -6.76
CA GLY A 164 -1.83 6.32 -7.26
C GLY A 164 -2.90 5.24 -7.36
N PHE A 165 -3.54 4.89 -6.24
CA PHE A 165 -4.61 3.89 -6.20
C PHE A 165 -5.85 4.28 -7.03
N GLY A 166 -6.20 5.57 -7.07
CA GLY A 166 -7.31 6.06 -7.89
C GLY A 166 -7.02 5.99 -9.40
N ARG A 167 -5.79 6.23 -9.84
CA ARG A 167 -5.38 6.07 -11.24
C ARG A 167 -5.21 4.59 -11.58
N LEU A 168 -4.70 3.79 -10.65
CA LEU A 168 -4.53 2.35 -10.78
C LEU A 168 -5.85 1.61 -11.00
N SER A 169 -6.86 1.90 -10.17
CA SER A 169 -8.18 1.29 -10.30
C SER A 169 -8.87 1.67 -11.61
N ARG A 170 -8.65 2.89 -12.12
CA ARG A 170 -9.13 3.34 -13.43
C ARG A 170 -8.41 2.62 -14.57
N TRP A 171 -7.10 2.48 -14.49
CA TRP A 171 -6.33 1.70 -15.46
C TRP A 171 -6.81 0.25 -15.51
N ALA A 172 -6.91 -0.42 -14.37
CA ALA A 172 -7.35 -1.82 -14.31
C ALA A 172 -8.75 -2.01 -14.91
N ARG A 173 -9.69 -1.08 -14.65
CA ARG A 173 -11.02 -1.08 -15.28
C ARG A 173 -10.97 -0.94 -16.80
N ARG A 174 -9.99 -0.22 -17.35
CA ARG A 174 -9.82 -0.04 -18.81
C ARG A 174 -9.22 -1.27 -19.50
N VAL A 175 -8.48 -2.12 -18.78
CA VAL A 175 -7.86 -3.32 -19.36
C VAL A 175 -8.91 -4.30 -19.93
N GLY A 176 -10.05 -4.46 -19.26
CA GLY A 176 -11.10 -5.39 -19.72
C GLY A 176 -11.79 -5.06 -21.03
N PRO A 177 -12.28 -3.81 -21.20
CA PRO A 177 -12.75 -3.33 -22.49
C PRO A 177 -11.66 -3.41 -23.56
N TRP A 178 -10.41 -3.07 -23.21
CA TRP A 178 -9.27 -3.12 -24.14
C TRP A 178 -9.00 -4.52 -24.70
N GLN A 179 -9.14 -5.57 -23.88
CA GLN A 179 -9.03 -6.96 -24.35
C GLN A 179 -10.10 -7.34 -25.36
N ARG A 180 -11.30 -6.75 -25.26
CA ARG A 180 -12.42 -7.06 -26.16
C ARG A 180 -12.36 -6.25 -27.45
N GLN A 181 -11.97 -4.98 -27.34
CA GLN A 181 -11.86 -4.04 -28.44
C GLN A 181 -10.61 -3.18 -28.22
N PRO A 182 -9.47 -3.54 -28.86
CA PRO A 182 -8.26 -2.76 -28.77
C PRO A 182 -8.51 -1.35 -29.32
N GLY A 183 -8.20 -0.33 -28.51
CA GLY A 183 -8.29 1.06 -28.93
C GLY A 183 -7.03 1.54 -29.65
N PRO A 184 -6.89 2.86 -29.90
CA PRO A 184 -5.72 3.42 -30.56
C PRO A 184 -4.42 3.11 -29.80
N SER A 185 -3.40 2.63 -30.51
CA SER A 185 -2.14 2.16 -29.92
C SER A 185 -1.59 3.13 -28.86
N GLY A 186 -1.16 2.57 -27.72
CA GLY A 186 -0.54 3.33 -26.66
C GLY A 186 -1.49 4.10 -25.72
N ALA A 187 -2.81 4.07 -25.89
CA ALA A 187 -3.72 4.67 -24.91
C ALA A 187 -3.70 3.93 -23.55
N LEU A 188 -3.56 2.60 -23.56
CA LEU A 188 -3.41 1.80 -22.34
C LEU A 188 -2.09 2.12 -21.60
N HIS A 189 -1.01 2.23 -22.36
CA HIS A 189 0.32 2.62 -21.88
C HIS A 189 0.36 4.06 -21.32
N ARG A 190 -0.38 5.00 -21.93
CA ARG A 190 -0.54 6.37 -21.39
C ARG A 190 -1.28 6.35 -20.05
N ALA A 191 -2.40 5.64 -19.98
CA ALA A 191 -3.16 5.49 -18.73
C ALA A 191 -2.32 4.84 -17.61
N LEU A 192 -1.46 3.87 -17.94
CA LEU A 192 -0.52 3.31 -16.98
C LEU A 192 0.55 4.33 -16.57
N ARG A 193 1.12 5.09 -17.52
CA ARG A 193 2.14 6.11 -17.24
C ARG A 193 1.64 7.15 -16.23
N ASP A 194 0.39 7.57 -16.36
CA ASP A 194 -0.25 8.51 -15.43
C ASP A 194 -0.39 7.93 -14.01
N ALA A 195 -0.63 6.63 -13.89
CA ALA A 195 -0.66 5.94 -12.60
C ALA A 195 0.76 5.71 -12.04
N ASN A 196 1.77 5.58 -12.90
CA ASN A 196 3.08 5.10 -12.53
C ASN A 196 3.92 6.11 -11.75
N SER A 197 3.87 7.39 -12.13
CA SER A 197 4.62 8.44 -11.44
C SER A 197 4.27 8.55 -9.95
N PRO A 198 3.00 8.67 -9.51
CA PRO A 198 2.69 8.77 -8.08
C PRO A 198 3.05 7.49 -7.32
N LEU A 199 2.87 6.30 -7.92
CA LEU A 199 3.21 5.03 -7.30
C LEU A 199 4.72 4.88 -7.07
N LYS A 200 5.56 5.40 -7.98
CA LYS A 200 7.02 5.39 -7.81
C LYS A 200 7.44 6.20 -6.59
N TYR A 201 6.94 7.44 -6.46
CA TYR A 201 7.30 8.31 -5.34
C TYR A 201 6.74 7.78 -4.03
N ALA A 202 5.50 7.29 -4.04
CA ALA A 202 4.91 6.64 -2.88
C ALA A 202 5.73 5.43 -2.42
N ALA A 203 6.15 4.56 -3.36
CA ALA A 203 6.98 3.40 -3.01
C ALA A 203 8.31 3.80 -2.38
N ALA A 204 8.99 4.80 -2.93
CA ALA A 204 10.26 5.28 -2.40
C ALA A 204 10.11 5.87 -1.00
N LEU A 205 9.08 6.70 -0.77
CA LEU A 205 8.80 7.28 0.53
C LEU A 205 8.41 6.22 1.57
N LEU A 206 7.56 5.26 1.21
CA LEU A 206 7.14 4.19 2.10
C LEU A 206 8.31 3.30 2.52
N LEU A 207 9.16 2.91 1.58
CA LEU A 207 10.35 2.10 1.88
C LEU A 207 11.37 2.89 2.69
N GLY A 208 11.62 4.15 2.32
CA GLY A 208 12.50 5.03 3.07
C GLY A 208 12.03 5.23 4.51
N LEU A 209 10.73 5.49 4.71
CA LEU A 209 10.13 5.66 6.03
C LEU A 209 10.16 4.36 6.83
N GLY A 210 9.76 3.23 6.22
CA GLY A 210 9.76 1.93 6.88
C GLY A 210 11.17 1.52 7.34
N LEU A 211 12.18 1.72 6.48
CA LEU A 211 13.57 1.42 6.83
C LEU A 211 14.12 2.39 7.88
N TRP A 212 13.76 3.68 7.81
CA TRP A 212 14.17 4.66 8.80
C TRP A 212 13.55 4.38 10.18
N MET A 213 12.32 3.86 10.23
CA MET A 213 11.63 3.50 11.46
C MET A 213 11.98 2.10 12.00
N SER A 214 12.67 1.25 11.24
CA SER A 214 12.98 -0.12 11.68
C SER A 214 13.84 -0.22 12.94
N PRO A 215 14.77 0.70 13.25
CA PRO A 215 15.48 0.66 14.54
C PRO A 215 14.53 0.84 15.72
N ALA A 216 13.45 1.62 15.56
CA ALA A 216 12.49 1.87 16.63
C ALA A 216 11.72 0.59 17.02
N THR A 217 11.55 -0.37 16.10
CA THR A 217 10.95 -1.68 16.40
C THR A 217 11.90 -2.64 17.12
N LEU A 218 13.18 -2.31 17.19
CA LEU A 218 14.20 -3.12 17.89
C LEU A 218 14.50 -2.59 19.29
N MET A 219 14.19 -1.32 19.57
CA MET A 219 14.35 -0.77 20.91
C MET A 219 13.13 -1.08 21.76
N GLU A 220 13.36 -1.65 22.94
CA GLU A 220 12.32 -1.88 23.92
C GLU A 220 11.90 -0.52 24.51
N VAL A 221 10.67 -0.09 24.21
CA VAL A 221 10.12 1.13 24.80
C VAL A 221 9.70 0.79 26.22
N THR A 222 10.58 1.05 27.18
CA THR A 222 10.27 0.93 28.60
C THR A 222 9.30 2.05 28.98
N THR A 223 8.02 1.71 29.11
CA THR A 223 7.06 2.58 29.79
C THR A 223 7.31 2.50 31.30
N SER A 224 7.26 3.63 31.99
CA SER A 224 7.54 3.70 33.43
C SER A 224 6.65 2.75 34.23
N ALA A 225 7.25 1.97 35.12
CA ALA A 225 6.74 0.77 35.80
C ALA A 225 5.54 0.93 36.77
N TYR A 226 4.68 1.94 36.61
CA TYR A 226 3.47 2.09 37.41
C TYR A 226 2.23 1.78 36.57
N HIS A 227 1.96 0.50 36.34
CA HIS A 227 0.67 0.04 35.82
C HIS A 227 -0.28 -0.18 37.00
N ILE A 228 -1.44 0.49 36.97
CA ILE A 228 -2.42 0.44 38.06
C ILE A 228 -3.49 -0.62 37.77
N THR A 229 -3.71 -0.99 36.51
CA THR A 229 -4.70 -1.97 36.08
C THR A 229 -4.16 -2.87 34.96
N ASP A 230 -4.67 -4.10 34.84
CA ASP A 230 -4.35 -5.04 33.73
C ASP A 230 -4.61 -4.40 32.35
N PHE A 231 -5.58 -3.50 32.26
CA PHE A 231 -5.86 -2.73 31.05
C PHE A 231 -4.71 -1.78 30.68
N ASP A 232 -4.08 -1.12 31.65
CA ASP A 232 -2.93 -0.24 31.41
C ASP A 232 -1.68 -1.04 31.02
N GLU A 233 -1.53 -2.26 31.55
CA GLU A 233 -0.45 -3.18 31.17
C GLU A 233 -0.61 -3.64 29.72
N VAL A 234 -1.82 -4.04 29.31
CA VAL A 234 -2.11 -4.43 27.92
C VAL A 234 -1.89 -3.26 26.97
N LEU A 235 -2.36 -2.06 27.30
CA LEU A 235 -2.13 -0.85 26.49
C LEU A 235 -0.64 -0.54 26.31
N ALA A 236 0.16 -0.65 27.37
CA ALA A 236 1.59 -0.44 27.32
C ALA A 236 2.29 -1.52 26.47
N GLY A 237 1.92 -2.79 26.67
CA GLY A 237 2.46 -3.93 25.93
C GLY A 237 2.13 -3.90 24.43
N GLN A 238 1.10 -3.17 24.01
CA GLN A 238 0.70 -3.07 22.61
C GLN A 238 1.48 -2.03 21.78
N LEU A 239 2.24 -1.14 22.41
CA LEU A 239 2.97 -0.08 21.68
C LEU A 239 3.96 -0.66 20.66
N GLN A 240 4.79 -1.62 21.09
CA GLN A 240 5.80 -2.26 20.26
C GLN A 240 5.21 -3.06 19.08
N PRO A 241 4.20 -3.93 19.27
CA PRO A 241 3.60 -4.64 18.15
C PRO A 241 2.86 -3.70 17.20
N ILE A 242 2.20 -2.63 17.67
CA ILE A 242 1.60 -1.62 16.79
C ILE A 242 2.67 -0.96 15.91
N LEU A 243 3.80 -0.55 16.50
CA LEU A 243 4.91 0.04 15.75
C LEU A 243 5.46 -0.93 14.70
N SER A 244 5.60 -2.20 15.07
CA SER A 244 6.05 -3.27 14.18
C SER A 244 5.08 -3.49 13.01
N VAL A 245 3.76 -3.45 13.27
CA VAL A 245 2.73 -3.51 12.23
C VAL A 245 2.82 -2.32 11.29
N VAL A 246 3.01 -1.10 11.81
CA VAL A 246 3.15 0.12 10.99
C VAL A 246 4.37 0.00 10.08
N VAL A 247 5.54 -0.35 10.62
CA VAL A 247 6.77 -0.52 9.84
C VAL A 247 6.60 -1.63 8.80
N GLY A 248 6.04 -2.78 9.20
CA GLY A 248 5.75 -3.89 8.31
C GLY A 248 4.83 -3.48 7.15
N LEU A 249 3.75 -2.73 7.44
CA LEU A 249 2.84 -2.22 6.42
C LEU A 249 3.52 -1.26 5.44
N LEU A 250 4.35 -0.33 5.94
CA LEU A 250 5.11 0.59 5.10
C LEU A 250 6.01 -0.16 4.12
N VAL A 251 6.76 -1.14 4.61
CA VAL A 251 7.69 -1.94 3.80
C VAL A 251 6.93 -2.81 2.78
N ILE A 252 5.93 -3.58 3.23
CA ILE A 252 5.16 -4.48 2.36
C ILE A 252 4.42 -3.68 1.29
N LEU A 253 3.81 -2.54 1.65
CA LEU A 253 3.13 -1.68 0.69
C LEU A 253 4.13 -1.10 -0.32
N GLY A 254 5.27 -0.60 0.14
CA GLY A 254 6.33 -0.08 -0.72
C GLY A 254 6.84 -1.11 -1.74
N LEU A 255 7.15 -2.33 -1.28
CA LEU A 255 7.54 -3.45 -2.15
C LEU A 255 6.43 -3.83 -3.12
N THR A 256 5.18 -3.87 -2.66
CA THR A 256 4.00 -4.16 -3.48
C THR A 256 3.86 -3.17 -4.62
N LEU A 257 4.03 -1.87 -4.36
CA LEU A 257 3.96 -0.83 -5.38
C LEU A 257 5.06 -0.97 -6.43
N LEU A 258 6.29 -1.31 -6.03
CA LEU A 258 7.39 -1.57 -6.96
C LEU A 258 7.10 -2.79 -7.86
N LEU A 259 6.60 -3.87 -7.25
CA LEU A 259 6.27 -5.10 -7.96
C LEU A 259 5.11 -4.87 -8.94
N TRP A 260 4.01 -4.28 -8.49
CA TRP A 260 2.86 -3.95 -9.34
C TRP A 260 3.25 -3.07 -10.51
N ARG A 261 4.10 -2.07 -10.30
CA ARG A 261 4.61 -1.24 -11.40
C ARG A 261 5.25 -2.08 -12.51
N SER A 262 6.09 -3.04 -12.14
CA SER A 262 6.76 -3.94 -13.10
C SER A 262 5.73 -4.83 -13.81
N LEU A 263 4.85 -5.48 -13.04
CA LEU A 263 3.84 -6.41 -13.56
C LEU A 263 2.84 -5.73 -14.49
N MET A 264 2.42 -4.49 -14.18
CA MET A 264 1.47 -3.75 -15.01
C MET A 264 2.07 -3.33 -16.34
N ARG A 265 3.38 -3.03 -16.38
CA ARG A 265 4.08 -2.80 -17.65
C ARG A 265 4.06 -4.07 -18.50
N GLN A 266 4.35 -5.23 -17.90
CA GLN A 266 4.26 -6.53 -18.59
C GLN A 266 2.85 -6.78 -19.13
N VAL A 267 1.80 -6.52 -18.33
CA VAL A 267 0.41 -6.62 -18.80
C VAL A 267 0.14 -5.71 -20.00
N CYS A 268 0.63 -4.46 -19.99
CA CYS A 268 0.45 -3.56 -21.13
C CYS A 268 1.22 -4.03 -22.38
N TYR A 269 2.43 -4.55 -22.23
CA TYR A 269 3.21 -5.09 -23.34
C TYR A 269 2.53 -6.30 -24.00
N VAL A 270 1.96 -7.20 -23.21
CA VAL A 270 1.24 -8.39 -23.72
C VAL A 270 -0.06 -8.00 -24.45
N LEU A 271 -0.76 -6.95 -23.98
CA LEU A 271 -2.05 -6.55 -24.53
C LEU A 271 -1.99 -5.52 -25.68
N ASP A 272 -0.85 -4.86 -25.88
CA ASP A 272 -0.63 -3.86 -26.94
C ASP A 272 0.73 -4.13 -27.63
N PRO A 273 0.85 -5.24 -28.39
CA PRO A 273 2.10 -5.69 -28.99
C PRO A 273 2.56 -4.79 -30.16
N GLN A 274 1.67 -4.01 -30.76
CA GLN A 274 2.04 -3.05 -31.80
C GLN A 274 3.03 -1.99 -31.27
N ARG A 275 2.82 -1.52 -30.04
CA ARG A 275 3.74 -0.58 -29.40
C ARG A 275 5.01 -1.27 -28.90
N SER A 276 4.95 -2.54 -28.53
CA SER A 276 6.15 -3.31 -28.14
C SER A 276 7.07 -3.49 -29.35
N ALA A 277 6.52 -3.83 -30.52
CA ALA A 277 7.27 -3.95 -31.76
C ALA A 277 7.92 -2.64 -32.18
N VAL A 278 7.21 -1.51 -32.11
CA VAL A 278 7.78 -0.18 -32.42
C VAL A 278 8.84 0.24 -31.41
N ALA A 279 8.65 -0.02 -30.11
CA ALA A 279 9.66 0.26 -29.10
C ALA A 279 10.90 -0.64 -29.23
N GLU A 280 10.72 -1.90 -29.63
CA GLU A 280 11.81 -2.83 -29.91
C GLU A 280 12.56 -2.44 -31.19
N LEU A 281 11.86 -2.00 -32.23
CA LEU A 281 12.46 -1.44 -33.44
C LEU A 281 13.25 -0.15 -33.14
N LEU A 282 12.68 0.78 -32.37
CA LEU A 282 13.38 2.01 -31.98
C LEU A 282 14.56 1.74 -31.04
N GLY A 283 14.44 0.77 -30.12
CA GLY A 283 15.54 0.33 -29.26
C GLY A 283 16.68 -0.35 -30.02
N ARG A 284 16.38 -1.06 -31.12
CA ARG A 284 17.39 -1.58 -32.06
C ARG A 284 18.04 -0.47 -32.90
N VAL A 285 17.34 0.64 -33.12
CA VAL A 285 17.86 1.82 -33.86
C VAL A 285 18.80 2.67 -32.99
N GLU A 286 18.72 2.60 -31.66
CA GLU A 286 19.63 3.33 -30.75
C GLU A 286 20.99 2.65 -30.53
N THR A 287 21.21 1.44 -31.05
CA THR A 287 22.54 0.81 -31.12
C THR A 287 22.77 0.08 -32.44
N PRO A 288 23.07 0.77 -33.55
CA PRO A 288 23.85 0.15 -34.59
C PRO A 288 25.31 0.08 -34.10
N PRO A 289 25.98 -1.09 -34.10
CA PRO A 289 27.42 -1.05 -34.30
C PRO A 289 27.65 -0.28 -35.59
N VAL A 290 28.61 0.63 -35.55
CA VAL A 290 29.02 1.43 -36.70
C VAL A 290 29.52 0.48 -37.80
N GLU A 291 28.62 0.02 -38.66
CA GLU A 291 28.97 -0.56 -39.95
C GLU A 291 28.39 0.33 -41.05
N ARG A 292 29.34 0.84 -41.83
CA ARG A 292 29.16 1.77 -42.93
C ARG A 292 28.33 1.10 -44.01
N GLY A 293 27.06 1.47 -44.08
CA GLY A 293 26.19 1.20 -45.23
C GLY A 293 24.95 2.06 -45.13
N ARG A 294 24.96 3.23 -45.78
CA ARG A 294 23.80 4.13 -45.83
C ARG A 294 22.63 3.43 -46.51
N VAL A 295 21.72 2.86 -45.72
CA VAL A 295 20.36 2.56 -46.15
C VAL A 295 19.45 3.57 -45.48
N SER A 296 18.67 4.30 -46.27
CA SER A 296 17.80 5.34 -45.75
C SER A 296 16.64 4.71 -44.96
N PRO A 297 16.17 5.33 -43.86
CA PRO A 297 15.05 4.83 -43.05
C PRO A 297 13.78 4.56 -43.88
N ALA A 298 13.61 5.25 -45.01
CA ALA A 298 12.48 5.08 -45.91
C ALA A 298 12.56 3.77 -46.73
N GLU A 299 13.76 3.26 -47.00
CA GLU A 299 13.95 1.99 -47.73
C GLU A 299 13.71 0.78 -46.84
N ALA A 300 14.13 0.84 -45.57
CA ALA A 300 13.84 -0.20 -44.58
C ALA A 300 12.33 -0.32 -44.30
N LEU A 301 11.60 0.79 -44.32
CA LEU A 301 10.14 0.78 -44.14
C LEU A 301 9.42 0.19 -45.36
N ARG A 302 9.93 0.42 -46.58
CA ARG A 302 9.35 -0.13 -47.82
C ARG A 302 9.60 -1.61 -47.99
N SER A 303 10.74 -2.13 -47.56
CA SER A 303 11.03 -3.58 -47.64
C SER A 303 10.17 -4.39 -46.66
N ALA A 304 9.87 -3.84 -45.48
CA ALA A 304 9.03 -4.49 -44.47
C ALA A 304 7.52 -4.53 -44.83
N LEU A 305 7.08 -3.70 -45.79
CA LEU A 305 5.67 -3.58 -46.19
C LEU A 305 5.31 -4.36 -47.46
N ARG A 306 6.25 -5.08 -48.09
CA ARG A 306 5.92 -5.95 -49.23
C ARG A 306 5.40 -7.30 -48.74
N PRO A 307 4.21 -7.76 -49.17
CA PRO A 307 3.76 -9.12 -48.95
C PRO A 307 4.59 -10.09 -49.82
N PRO A 308 4.81 -11.33 -49.35
CA PRO A 308 5.58 -12.31 -50.10
C PRO A 308 4.75 -12.80 -51.29
N TYR A 309 5.21 -12.49 -52.49
CA TYR A 309 5.01 -13.31 -53.67
C TYR A 309 6.38 -13.68 -54.21
#